data_AF-A0A497JTE1-F1
#
_entry.id   AF-A0A497JTE1-F1
#
_cell.length_a   1.000
_cell.length_b   1.000
_cell.length_c   1.000
_cell.angle_alpha   90.00
_cell.angle_beta   90.00
_cell.angle_gamma   90.00
#
_symmetry.space_group_name_H-M   'P 1'
#
loop_
_entity.id
_entity.type
_entity.pdbx_description
1 polymer ?
#
loop_
_entity_poly.entity_id
_entity_poly.type
_entity_poly.pdbx_seq_one_letter_code
_entity_poly.pdbx_strand_id
1 'polypeptide(L)'
;MLIAQTQERPDLEIEGIEFPKMMRPNRSYVITVNVENSGNKPAGAFNVSLEADGSYYVKQVAGLNPGGSVPVNFTVNLPGGCYKFIATADCDGDVNETDEKNNQKEDWHQVGYYIVVESNSDFNKLVNDGLAKKVGDTYFIQNLSITNCAGDGISIKNTNVPFVIRNCTVHDCGWAPEKSGHGIYIENVTNGSAEIKIEDNEVCNISTLKCIRIVNSSHIIVDSNYVHNCSKYGIDIYPKNMPYPDCEYITVSNNTIVGCLYGIELLGFNCTIKNNTILNSASHGIYVSGNYSIIYNNTVKQSADYGIKVDTTYIPTYENCIFGNTFINNNGNACQAYDSGINYWNSTVKLGYYYGGTGASFAFDNYIGNNWSNGWSGFSCRDANNDGVCDNPYNISGGTMKDYAPLVQPWANYERIMCGDVDASKTVDIGDVQKVYKAIGGAPVNSRWAADVDCSKTIDIGDVQKVYKAIGGAQLNCCKGCVVRR
;
A
#
# COMPACT_ATOMS: atom_id res chain seq x y z
N MET A 1 4.42 58.78 -28.07
CA MET A 1 4.82 57.54 -27.38
C MET A 1 5.03 57.93 -25.91
N LEU A 2 4.06 57.65 -25.03
CA LEU A 2 4.29 57.80 -23.60
C LEU A 2 5.21 56.65 -23.19
N ILE A 3 6.44 56.97 -22.82
CA ILE A 3 7.30 56.02 -22.10
C ILE A 3 6.72 55.99 -20.69
N ALA A 4 6.10 54.88 -20.29
CA ALA A 4 5.75 54.66 -18.89
C ALA A 4 7.08 54.71 -18.11
N GLN A 5 7.28 55.72 -17.26
CA GLN A 5 8.38 55.72 -16.30
C GLN A 5 8.18 54.48 -15.41
N THR A 6 9.12 53.54 -15.45
CA THR A 6 9.21 52.49 -14.44
C THR A 6 9.39 53.18 -13.11
N GLN A 7 8.36 53.09 -12.25
CA GLN A 7 8.38 53.75 -10.96
C GLN A 7 9.49 53.14 -10.11
N GLU A 8 10.52 53.92 -9.82
CA GLU A 8 11.66 53.41 -9.07
C GLU A 8 11.35 53.33 -7.57
N ARG A 9 11.07 52.13 -7.06
CA ARG A 9 10.75 51.83 -5.66
C ARG A 9 11.28 50.43 -5.26
N PRO A 10 11.45 50.19 -3.95
CA PRO A 10 11.66 48.83 -3.43
C PRO A 10 10.43 47.94 -3.68
N ASP A 11 10.62 46.63 -3.60
CA ASP A 11 9.57 45.61 -3.68
C ASP A 11 9.98 44.43 -2.78
N LEU A 12 9.56 44.44 -1.53
CA LEU A 12 9.87 43.47 -0.49
C LEU A 12 8.89 42.31 -0.55
N GLU A 13 9.40 41.11 -0.77
CA GLU A 13 8.57 39.92 -0.80
C GLU A 13 9.14 38.82 0.09
N ILE A 14 8.25 37.95 0.58
CA ILE A 14 8.66 36.75 1.29
C ILE A 14 8.91 35.63 0.28
N GLU A 15 10.17 35.35 0.01
CA GLU A 15 10.59 34.26 -0.87
C GLU A 15 10.16 32.90 -0.31
N GLY A 16 10.29 32.70 1.01
CA GLY A 16 9.93 31.45 1.66
C GLY A 16 10.04 31.46 3.18
N ILE A 17 9.43 30.44 3.79
CA ILE A 17 9.54 30.14 5.22
C ILE A 17 10.17 28.75 5.35
N GLU A 18 11.30 28.66 6.03
CA GLU A 18 12.01 27.39 6.24
C GLU A 18 11.75 26.86 7.65
N PHE A 19 11.33 25.61 7.72
CA PHE A 19 11.03 24.91 8.96
C PHE A 19 12.06 23.81 9.25
N PRO A 20 12.32 23.49 10.52
CA PRO A 20 12.99 22.25 10.88
C PRO A 20 12.22 21.04 10.34
N LYS A 21 12.93 19.98 9.96
CA LYS A 21 12.32 18.73 9.46
C LYS A 21 11.27 18.13 10.42
N MET A 22 11.47 18.28 11.72
CA MET A 22 10.56 17.79 12.75
C MET A 22 10.39 18.83 13.86
N MET A 23 9.15 19.25 14.10
CA MET A 23 8.79 20.12 15.22
C MET A 23 8.03 19.32 16.29
N ARG A 24 8.68 19.02 17.41
CA ARG A 24 8.09 18.36 18.58
C ARG A 24 7.47 19.40 19.52
N PRO A 25 6.38 19.08 20.22
CA PRO A 25 5.74 20.01 21.15
C PRO A 25 6.68 20.54 22.24
N ASN A 26 6.45 21.79 22.64
CA ASN A 26 7.09 22.46 23.79
C ASN A 26 8.63 22.51 23.74
N ARG A 27 9.19 22.58 22.53
CA ARG A 27 10.62 22.78 22.28
C ARG A 27 10.83 24.05 21.46
N SER A 28 11.97 24.70 21.69
CA SER A 28 12.36 25.88 20.92
C SER A 28 12.96 25.48 19.58
N TYR A 29 12.47 26.11 18.51
CA TYR A 29 12.94 25.93 17.14
C TYR A 29 13.30 27.28 16.52
N VAL A 30 14.17 27.25 15.52
CA VAL A 30 14.42 28.41 14.65
C VAL A 30 13.63 28.21 13.36
N ILE A 31 12.79 29.19 13.03
CA ILE A 31 12.13 29.33 11.72
C ILE A 31 12.81 30.47 10.99
N THR A 32 13.20 30.23 9.74
CA THR A 32 13.86 31.24 8.90
C THR A 32 12.86 31.80 7.90
N VAL A 33 12.69 33.11 7.88
CA VAL A 33 11.90 33.82 6.86
C VAL A 33 12.88 34.49 5.90
N ASN A 34 12.85 34.10 4.62
CA ASN A 34 13.70 34.68 3.59
C ASN A 34 12.95 35.87 2.94
N VAL A 35 13.53 37.06 3.05
CA VAL A 35 12.97 38.29 2.47
C VAL A 35 13.85 38.75 1.34
N GLU A 36 13.26 39.05 0.19
CA GLU A 36 13.93 39.58 -1.01
C GLU A 36 13.44 40.99 -1.32
N ASN A 37 14.30 41.85 -1.88
CA ASN A 37 13.89 43.10 -2.51
C ASN A 37 13.97 42.97 -4.04
N SER A 38 12.87 42.60 -4.68
CA SER A 38 12.70 42.44 -6.12
C SER A 38 12.54 43.78 -6.87
N GLY A 39 12.48 44.89 -6.12
CA GLY A 39 12.39 46.23 -6.65
C GLY A 39 13.73 46.76 -7.18
N ASN A 40 13.68 47.94 -7.77
CA ASN A 40 14.86 48.59 -8.36
C ASN A 40 15.45 49.71 -7.49
N LYS A 41 14.92 49.92 -6.26
CA LYS A 41 15.51 50.81 -5.25
C LYS A 41 15.80 50.10 -3.93
N PRO A 42 16.83 50.56 -3.18
CA PRO A 42 17.10 50.07 -1.83
C PRO A 42 15.91 50.35 -0.91
N ALA A 43 15.50 49.33 -0.15
CA ALA A 43 14.63 49.49 1.00
C ALA A 43 15.42 50.03 2.20
N GLY A 44 14.85 50.99 2.92
CA GLY A 44 15.34 51.44 4.22
C GLY A 44 15.13 50.36 5.29
N ALA A 45 15.27 50.71 6.57
CA ALA A 45 14.96 49.75 7.63
C ALA A 45 13.46 49.42 7.64
N PHE A 46 13.13 48.14 7.82
CA PHE A 46 11.74 47.64 7.89
C PHE A 46 11.65 46.50 8.90
N ASN A 47 10.43 46.19 9.34
CA ASN A 47 10.18 45.09 10.26
C ASN A 47 9.62 43.87 9.52
N VAL A 48 10.07 42.69 9.93
CA VAL A 48 9.53 41.40 9.47
C VAL A 48 8.84 40.76 10.64
N SER A 49 7.62 40.28 10.42
CA SER A 49 6.86 39.54 11.42
C SER A 49 6.70 38.08 11.04
N LEU A 50 6.56 37.23 12.06
CA LEU A 50 6.11 35.85 11.96
C LEU A 50 4.98 35.65 12.96
N GLU A 51 3.83 35.17 12.50
CA GLU A 51 2.69 34.85 13.34
C GLU A 51 2.38 33.35 13.31
N ALA A 52 2.06 32.75 14.46
CA ALA A 52 1.52 31.40 14.56
C ALA A 52 0.62 31.27 15.79
N ASP A 53 -0.67 30.92 15.59
CA ASP A 53 -1.66 30.71 16.67
C ASP A 53 -1.72 31.87 17.67
N GLY A 54 -1.88 33.10 17.15
CA GLY A 54 -1.92 34.32 17.95
C GLY A 54 -0.60 34.73 18.62
N SER A 55 0.47 33.93 18.48
CA SER A 55 1.82 34.35 18.85
C SER A 55 2.40 35.20 17.74
N TYR A 56 2.87 36.40 18.08
CA TYR A 56 3.39 37.39 17.14
C TYR A 56 4.85 37.70 17.47
N TYR A 57 5.75 37.51 16.50
CA TYR A 57 7.17 37.73 16.63
C TYR A 57 7.61 38.78 15.60
N VAL A 58 8.46 39.74 15.99
CA VAL A 58 8.95 40.80 15.09
C VAL A 58 10.46 40.92 15.17
N LYS A 59 11.10 41.14 14.03
CA LYS A 59 12.52 41.47 13.91
C LYS A 59 12.75 42.56 12.87
N GLN A 60 13.63 43.49 13.19
CA GLN A 60 14.02 44.56 12.29
C GLN A 60 15.11 44.10 11.31
N VAL A 61 14.98 44.49 10.05
CA VAL A 61 16.00 44.45 9.02
C VAL A 61 16.50 45.88 8.79
N ALA A 62 17.82 46.09 8.80
CA ALA A 62 18.39 47.44 8.71
C ALA A 62 18.22 48.10 7.34
N GLY A 63 17.99 47.31 6.29
CA GLY A 63 17.80 47.72 4.91
C GLY A 63 18.15 46.59 3.95
N LEU A 64 17.64 46.67 2.71
CA LEU A 64 17.85 45.65 1.70
C LEU A 64 18.03 46.29 0.32
N ASN A 65 19.19 46.04 -0.31
CA ASN A 65 19.49 46.57 -1.64
C ASN A 65 18.64 45.88 -2.73
N PRO A 66 18.46 46.51 -3.90
CA PRO A 66 17.81 45.88 -5.05
C PRO A 66 18.43 44.52 -5.39
N GLY A 67 17.59 43.50 -5.59
CA GLY A 67 17.99 42.11 -5.85
C GLY A 67 18.71 41.43 -4.68
N GLY A 68 18.66 42.00 -3.47
CA GLY A 68 19.23 41.41 -2.28
C GLY A 68 18.21 40.56 -1.51
N SER A 69 18.68 39.48 -0.88
CA SER A 69 17.88 38.66 0.02
C SER A 69 18.52 38.54 1.40
N VAL A 70 17.69 38.45 2.46
CA VAL A 70 18.14 38.32 3.84
C VAL A 70 17.31 37.27 4.62
N PRO A 71 17.95 36.32 5.32
CA PRO A 71 17.26 35.40 6.21
C PRO A 71 16.98 36.05 7.58
N VAL A 72 15.74 36.01 8.03
CA VAL A 72 15.28 36.50 9.34
C VAL A 72 14.86 35.32 10.22
N ASN A 73 15.65 35.06 11.27
CA ASN A 73 15.49 33.88 12.13
C ASN A 73 14.60 34.17 13.34
N PHE A 74 13.49 33.48 13.51
CA PHE A 74 12.59 33.57 14.66
C PHE A 74 12.71 32.33 15.56
N THR A 75 12.78 32.54 16.87
CA THR A 75 12.75 31.43 17.84
C THR A 75 11.33 31.23 18.33
N VAL A 76 10.74 30.08 18.01
CA VAL A 76 9.36 29.73 18.37
C VAL A 76 9.32 28.54 19.33
N ASN A 77 8.35 28.53 20.23
CA ASN A 77 8.06 27.39 21.10
C ASN A 77 6.54 27.23 21.20
N LEU A 78 6.02 26.15 20.62
CA LEU A 78 4.59 25.92 20.45
C LEU A 78 4.18 24.57 21.06
N PRO A 79 2.96 24.46 21.62
CA PRO A 79 2.40 23.18 22.01
C PRO A 79 2.10 22.30 20.79
N GLY A 80 1.61 21.08 21.02
CA GLY A 80 1.21 20.19 19.94
C GLY A 80 -0.04 20.71 19.25
N GLY A 81 0.01 20.80 17.91
CA GLY A 81 -1.07 21.39 17.13
C GLY A 81 -0.69 21.54 15.65
N CYS A 82 -1.69 21.89 14.85
CA CYS A 82 -1.52 22.28 13.45
C CYS A 82 -1.56 23.80 13.38
N TYR A 83 -0.52 24.41 12.80
CA TYR A 83 -0.32 25.85 12.81
C TYR A 83 -0.24 26.41 11.40
N LYS A 84 -0.98 27.51 11.17
CA LYS A 84 -0.78 28.39 10.04
C LYS A 84 0.27 29.44 10.45
N PHE A 85 1.42 29.42 9.80
CA PHE A 85 2.46 30.42 9.94
C PHE A 85 2.23 31.51 8.90
N ILE A 86 2.27 32.77 9.32
CA ILE A 86 2.13 33.93 8.42
C ILE A 86 3.37 34.79 8.62
N ALA A 87 4.16 34.93 7.56
CA ALA A 87 5.30 35.85 7.54
C ALA A 87 4.93 37.08 6.73
N THR A 88 5.27 38.27 7.24
CA THR A 88 4.99 39.54 6.56
C THR A 88 6.25 40.41 6.59
N ALA A 89 6.80 40.73 5.43
CA ALA A 89 7.81 41.77 5.25
C ALA A 89 7.15 43.15 5.36
N ASP A 90 7.92 44.13 5.85
CA ASP A 90 7.41 45.47 6.16
C ASP A 90 6.05 45.45 6.88
N CYS A 91 5.96 44.69 7.98
CA CYS A 91 4.67 44.43 8.63
C CYS A 91 3.99 45.67 9.23
N ASP A 92 4.71 46.79 9.31
CA ASP A 92 4.20 48.09 9.76
C ASP A 92 3.74 48.99 8.59
N GLY A 93 4.08 48.65 7.33
CA GLY A 93 3.78 49.43 6.12
C GLY A 93 4.58 50.73 6.02
N ASP A 94 5.83 50.72 6.49
CA ASP A 94 6.69 51.90 6.56
C ASP A 94 7.47 52.15 5.25
N VAL A 95 7.66 51.12 4.43
CA VAL A 95 8.32 51.19 3.12
C VAL A 95 7.25 51.27 2.05
N ASN A 96 7.36 52.26 1.15
CA ASN A 96 6.42 52.40 0.03
C ASN A 96 6.97 51.68 -1.20
N GLU A 97 6.26 50.65 -1.62
CA GLU A 97 6.75 49.64 -2.54
C GLU A 97 6.12 49.75 -3.94
N THR A 98 6.55 48.89 -4.88
CA THR A 98 5.89 48.77 -6.18
C THR A 98 4.63 47.91 -6.12
N ASP A 99 4.64 46.84 -5.35
CA ASP A 99 3.48 46.04 -4.98
C ASP A 99 3.48 45.86 -3.45
N GLU A 100 2.36 46.14 -2.81
CA GLU A 100 2.19 46.05 -1.35
C GLU A 100 1.51 44.72 -0.95
N LYS A 101 1.22 43.86 -1.95
CA LYS A 101 0.41 42.65 -1.77
C LYS A 101 1.23 41.37 -1.78
N ASN A 102 2.50 41.42 -2.18
CA ASN A 102 3.44 40.29 -2.18
C ASN A 102 4.31 40.21 -0.92
N ASN A 103 4.13 41.13 0.03
CA ASN A 103 4.87 41.17 1.29
C ASN A 103 4.52 40.04 2.27
N GLN A 104 3.46 39.26 2.00
CA GLN A 104 2.97 38.23 2.92
C GLN A 104 3.03 36.84 2.29
N LYS A 105 3.46 35.86 3.09
CA LYS A 105 3.40 34.44 2.73
C LYS A 105 2.93 33.62 3.92
N GLU A 106 2.14 32.59 3.63
CA GLU A 106 1.62 31.65 4.62
C GLU A 106 2.11 30.24 4.36
N ASP A 107 2.31 29.47 5.44
CA ASP A 107 2.61 28.05 5.35
C ASP A 107 2.02 27.28 6.54
N TRP A 108 1.57 26.05 6.30
CA TRP A 108 1.03 25.16 7.33
C TRP A 108 2.08 24.15 7.80
N HIS A 109 2.20 23.97 9.11
CA HIS A 109 3.08 22.96 9.68
C HIS A 109 2.49 22.29 10.93
N GLN A 110 2.80 20.99 11.10
CA GLN A 110 2.44 20.24 12.30
C GLN A 110 3.54 20.39 13.35
N VAL A 111 3.15 20.74 14.58
CA VAL A 111 3.96 20.49 15.77
C VAL A 111 3.41 19.23 16.43
N GLY A 112 4.19 18.14 16.44
CA GLY A 112 3.69 16.83 16.86
C GLY A 112 4.69 15.70 16.73
N TYR A 113 4.19 14.48 16.86
CA TYR A 113 4.98 13.24 16.92
C TYR A 113 4.95 12.43 15.60
N TYR A 114 4.71 13.08 14.47
CA TYR A 114 4.85 12.46 13.15
C TYR A 114 6.29 11.98 12.90
N ILE A 115 6.42 10.97 12.04
CA ILE A 115 7.66 10.21 11.88
C ILE A 115 8.26 10.50 10.51
N VAL A 116 9.54 10.89 10.50
CA VAL A 116 10.30 11.10 9.26
C VAL A 116 11.67 10.43 9.37
N VAL A 117 11.88 9.40 8.55
CA VAL A 117 13.15 8.69 8.39
C VAL A 117 13.61 8.87 6.95
N GLU A 118 14.77 9.49 6.75
CA GLU A 118 15.34 9.70 5.40
C GLU A 118 16.59 8.83 5.17
N SER A 119 17.08 8.15 6.21
CA SER A 119 18.22 7.25 6.15
C SER A 119 18.24 6.31 7.37
N ASN A 120 19.05 5.25 7.30
CA ASN A 120 19.29 4.31 8.41
C ASN A 120 19.59 5.00 9.76
N SER A 121 20.31 6.13 9.73
CA SER A 121 20.72 6.84 10.95
C SER A 121 19.57 7.47 11.72
N ASP A 122 18.44 7.76 11.05
CA ASP A 122 17.29 8.43 11.66
C ASP A 122 16.51 7.52 12.62
N PHE A 123 16.58 6.20 12.44
CA PHE A 123 15.94 5.25 13.38
C PHE A 123 16.49 5.36 14.81
N ASN A 124 17.80 5.57 14.96
CA ASN A 124 18.39 5.78 16.29
C ASN A 124 17.89 7.08 16.93
N LYS A 125 17.58 8.11 16.13
CA LYS A 125 16.99 9.35 16.64
C LYS A 125 15.56 9.10 17.14
N LEU A 126 14.78 8.28 16.44
CA LEU A 126 13.44 7.87 16.92
C LEU A 126 13.51 7.10 18.24
N VAL A 127 14.53 6.25 18.42
CA VAL A 127 14.75 5.55 19.70
C VAL A 127 15.05 6.55 20.82
N ASN A 128 15.93 7.53 20.57
CA ASN A 128 16.25 8.57 21.55
C ASN A 128 15.05 9.47 21.89
N ASP A 129 14.16 9.71 20.92
CA ASP A 129 12.91 10.44 21.11
C ASP A 129 11.81 9.60 21.78
N GLY A 130 12.05 8.30 22.04
CA GLY A 130 11.06 7.40 22.63
C GLY A 130 9.93 6.99 21.69
N LEU A 131 10.08 7.21 20.38
CA LEU A 131 9.10 6.89 19.34
C LEU A 131 9.35 5.54 18.67
N ALA A 132 10.50 4.93 18.92
CA ALA A 132 10.82 3.59 18.47
C ALA A 132 11.58 2.81 19.55
N LYS A 133 11.53 1.49 19.45
CA LYS A 133 12.35 0.56 20.25
C LYS A 133 13.19 -0.29 19.31
N LYS A 134 14.47 -0.49 19.62
CA LYS A 134 15.31 -1.46 18.92
C LYS A 134 15.34 -2.79 19.69
N VAL A 135 15.05 -3.91 19.01
CA VAL A 135 15.20 -5.27 19.56
C VAL A 135 16.00 -6.09 18.56
N GLY A 136 17.19 -6.55 18.97
CA GLY A 136 18.17 -7.09 18.02
C GLY A 136 18.50 -6.04 16.96
N ASP A 137 18.32 -6.40 15.70
CA ASP A 137 18.55 -5.51 14.55
C ASP A 137 17.28 -4.80 14.04
N THR A 138 16.12 -5.12 14.61
CA THR A 138 14.83 -4.60 14.15
C THR A 138 14.38 -3.40 14.98
N TYR A 139 13.92 -2.35 14.30
CA TYR A 139 13.28 -1.19 14.92
C TYR A 139 11.75 -1.35 14.94
N PHE A 140 11.13 -1.06 16.07
CA PHE A 140 9.69 -1.15 16.28
C PHE A 140 9.13 0.24 16.53
N ILE A 141 8.31 0.72 15.60
CA ILE A 141 7.46 1.90 15.75
C ILE A 141 6.09 1.37 16.13
N GLN A 142 5.66 1.55 17.38
CA GLN A 142 4.48 0.85 17.85
C GLN A 142 3.71 1.57 18.95
N ASN A 143 2.39 1.31 19.03
CA ASN A 143 1.49 1.87 20.03
C ASN A 143 1.42 3.41 20.01
N LEU A 144 1.41 4.00 18.81
CA LEU A 144 1.39 5.45 18.61
C LEU A 144 0.10 5.89 17.92
N SER A 145 -0.44 7.04 18.34
CA SER A 145 -1.43 7.81 17.58
C SER A 145 -0.70 8.97 16.90
N ILE A 146 -0.79 9.03 15.58
CA ILE A 146 0.02 9.90 14.73
C ILE A 146 -0.90 10.69 13.79
N THR A 147 -0.70 12.00 13.78
CA THR A 147 -1.33 12.93 12.84
C THR A 147 -0.29 13.89 12.28
N ASN A 148 -0.52 14.40 11.08
CA ASN A 148 0.29 15.42 10.45
C ASN A 148 -0.55 16.21 9.45
N CYS A 149 -1.10 17.35 9.86
CA CYS A 149 -1.99 18.13 9.00
C CYS A 149 -1.35 18.59 7.68
N ALA A 150 -0.02 18.74 7.63
CA ALA A 150 0.72 19.34 6.54
C ALA A 150 1.75 18.39 5.88
N GLY A 151 1.50 17.08 5.93
CA GLY A 151 2.38 16.09 5.31
C GLY A 151 2.01 14.65 5.65
N ASP A 152 2.96 13.74 5.43
CA ASP A 152 2.78 12.32 5.75
C ASP A 152 2.76 12.09 7.27
N GLY A 153 1.91 11.19 7.76
CA GLY A 153 1.94 10.78 9.18
C GLY A 153 3.23 10.04 9.53
N ILE A 154 3.56 9.02 8.74
CA ILE A 154 4.82 8.28 8.80
C ILE A 154 5.46 8.29 7.41
N SER A 155 6.69 8.78 7.31
CA SER A 155 7.50 8.73 6.09
C SER A 155 8.81 8.01 6.37
N ILE A 156 9.08 6.92 5.66
CA ILE A 156 10.31 6.13 5.79
C ILE A 156 10.94 5.92 4.42
N LYS A 157 12.18 6.39 4.28
CA LYS A 157 12.89 6.40 3.00
C LYS A 157 14.33 5.93 3.10
N ASN A 158 14.85 5.47 1.95
CA ASN A 158 16.27 5.21 1.71
C ASN A 158 16.90 4.34 2.80
N THR A 159 16.25 3.21 3.09
CA THR A 159 16.68 2.34 4.16
C THR A 159 16.59 0.87 3.78
N ASN A 160 17.51 0.10 4.33
CA ASN A 160 17.51 -1.35 4.28
C ASN A 160 17.51 -1.96 5.68
N VAL A 161 17.33 -1.16 6.73
CA VAL A 161 17.26 -1.71 8.09
C VAL A 161 15.91 -2.39 8.32
N PRO A 162 15.87 -3.51 9.06
CA PRO A 162 14.60 -4.14 9.40
C PRO A 162 13.78 -3.23 10.32
N PHE A 163 12.51 -3.04 10.01
CA PHE A 163 11.59 -2.32 10.89
C PHE A 163 10.17 -2.90 10.84
N VAL A 164 9.44 -2.66 11.92
CA VAL A 164 8.04 -3.01 12.09
C VAL A 164 7.28 -1.77 12.52
N ILE A 165 6.23 -1.41 11.78
CA ILE A 165 5.21 -0.45 12.20
C ILE A 165 4.01 -1.26 12.69
N ARG A 166 3.67 -1.18 13.98
CA ARG A 166 2.63 -2.03 14.57
C ARG A 166 1.73 -1.34 15.58
N ASN A 167 0.43 -1.63 15.53
CA ASN A 167 -0.54 -1.13 16.51
C ASN A 167 -0.48 0.40 16.63
N CYS A 168 -0.32 1.07 15.49
CA CYS A 168 -0.40 2.53 15.39
C CYS A 168 -1.74 2.94 14.79
N THR A 169 -2.25 4.08 15.21
CA THR A 169 -3.37 4.77 14.55
C THR A 169 -2.79 5.99 13.83
N VAL A 170 -2.79 5.97 12.49
CA VAL A 170 -2.31 7.07 11.65
C VAL A 170 -3.50 7.74 10.99
N HIS A 171 -3.79 8.99 11.37
CA HIS A 171 -5.05 9.62 11.04
C HIS A 171 -4.94 11.12 10.75
N ASP A 172 -5.88 11.61 9.95
CA ASP A 172 -6.05 13.04 9.64
C ASP A 172 -4.74 13.68 9.15
N CYS A 173 -4.09 13.04 8.16
CA CYS A 173 -2.85 13.56 7.58
C CYS A 173 -3.10 14.34 6.29
N GLY A 174 -2.31 15.40 6.10
CA GLY A 174 -2.23 16.16 4.86
C GLY A 174 -3.48 16.95 4.49
N TRP A 175 -4.36 17.32 5.43
CA TRP A 175 -5.61 18.05 5.14
C TRP A 175 -5.46 19.58 5.09
N ALA A 176 -4.33 20.13 5.54
CA ALA A 176 -4.12 21.58 5.53
C ALA A 176 -4.17 22.14 4.09
N PRO A 177 -4.67 23.38 3.89
CA PRO A 177 -4.74 24.01 2.58
C PRO A 177 -3.42 23.94 1.82
N GLU A 178 -3.48 23.57 0.53
CA GLU A 178 -2.33 23.44 -0.37
C GLU A 178 -1.26 22.42 0.08
N LYS A 179 -1.52 21.68 1.16
CA LYS A 179 -0.70 20.57 1.61
C LYS A 179 -1.28 19.25 1.15
N SER A 180 -0.41 18.26 1.12
CA SER A 180 -0.79 16.89 0.80
C SER A 180 0.05 15.93 1.62
N GLY A 181 -0.53 14.77 1.94
CA GLY A 181 0.12 13.80 2.80
C GLY A 181 -0.54 12.44 2.69
N HIS A 182 0.28 11.42 2.86
CA HIS A 182 -0.16 10.04 3.03
C HIS A 182 -0.35 9.74 4.52
N GLY A 183 -1.00 8.62 4.84
CA GLY A 183 -0.90 8.07 6.19
C GLY A 183 0.52 7.57 6.43
N ILE A 184 0.88 6.49 5.72
CA ILE A 184 2.20 5.86 5.74
C ILE A 184 2.78 5.91 4.33
N TYR A 185 3.97 6.49 4.19
CA TYR A 185 4.71 6.59 2.95
C TYR A 185 6.07 5.89 3.06
N ILE A 186 6.29 4.93 2.16
CA ILE A 186 7.53 4.15 2.06
C ILE A 186 8.16 4.36 0.69
N GLU A 187 9.43 4.76 0.65
CA GLU A 187 10.15 5.02 -0.60
C GLU A 187 11.58 4.48 -0.58
N ASN A 188 12.01 3.77 -1.62
CA ASN A 188 13.39 3.28 -1.70
C ASN A 188 13.79 2.41 -0.50
N VAL A 189 12.93 1.44 -0.17
CA VAL A 189 13.10 0.53 0.96
C VAL A 189 13.21 -0.89 0.46
N THR A 190 14.34 -1.54 0.75
CA THR A 190 14.57 -2.93 0.36
C THR A 190 15.37 -3.67 1.42
N ASN A 191 14.90 -4.85 1.82
CA ASN A 191 15.68 -5.76 2.64
C ASN A 191 15.38 -7.21 2.22
N GLY A 192 16.25 -7.79 1.41
CA GLY A 192 16.13 -9.19 0.96
C GLY A 192 16.50 -10.24 2.03
N SER A 193 16.87 -9.82 3.24
CA SER A 193 17.39 -10.72 4.29
C SER A 193 16.58 -10.73 5.58
N ALA A 194 15.75 -9.71 5.82
CA ALA A 194 14.93 -9.57 7.02
C ALA A 194 13.61 -8.89 6.69
N GLU A 195 12.57 -9.23 7.45
CA GLU A 195 11.20 -8.81 7.16
C GLU A 195 10.97 -7.34 7.56
N ILE A 196 10.47 -6.54 6.61
CA ILE A 196 9.91 -5.22 6.86
C ILE A 196 8.39 -5.36 6.94
N LYS A 197 7.79 -4.91 8.05
CA LYS A 197 6.35 -5.10 8.30
C LYS A 197 5.61 -3.81 8.60
N ILE A 198 4.43 -3.69 8.03
CA ILE A 198 3.39 -2.72 8.40
C ILE A 198 2.21 -3.58 8.82
N GLU A 199 2.05 -3.81 10.12
CA GLU A 199 1.09 -4.79 10.63
C GLU A 199 0.19 -4.27 11.75
N ASP A 200 -1.06 -4.72 11.79
CA ASP A 200 -2.00 -4.40 12.87
C ASP A 200 -2.20 -2.88 13.12
N ASN A 201 -2.14 -2.05 12.08
CA ASN A 201 -2.35 -0.59 12.19
C ASN A 201 -3.75 -0.19 11.74
N GLU A 202 -4.23 0.93 12.28
CA GLU A 202 -5.36 1.68 11.73
C GLU A 202 -4.83 2.87 10.94
N VAL A 203 -5.22 3.01 9.66
CA VAL A 203 -4.83 4.16 8.83
C VAL A 203 -6.07 4.78 8.21
N CYS A 204 -6.40 6.00 8.62
CA CYS A 204 -7.72 6.56 8.30
C CYS A 204 -7.77 8.07 8.07
N ASN A 205 -8.87 8.52 7.46
CA ASN A 205 -9.18 9.94 7.22
C ASN A 205 -8.08 10.70 6.46
N ILE A 206 -7.46 10.06 5.48
CA ILE A 206 -6.42 10.66 4.64
C ILE A 206 -7.10 11.32 3.45
N SER A 207 -7.23 12.65 3.52
CA SER A 207 -8.11 13.41 2.62
C SER A 207 -7.45 13.90 1.34
N THR A 208 -6.12 13.87 1.23
CA THR A 208 -5.42 14.42 0.06
C THR A 208 -4.73 13.37 -0.81
N LEU A 209 -4.17 12.32 -0.22
CA LEU A 209 -3.45 11.26 -0.94
C LEU A 209 -3.92 9.85 -0.54
N LYS A 210 -2.98 8.92 -0.38
CA LYS A 210 -3.23 7.50 -0.15
C LYS A 210 -2.95 7.15 1.30
N CYS A 211 -3.67 6.18 1.84
CA CYS A 211 -3.46 5.77 3.21
C CYS A 211 -2.09 5.12 3.39
N ILE A 212 -1.79 4.05 2.66
CA ILE A 212 -0.46 3.44 2.64
C ILE A 212 0.08 3.49 1.21
N ARG A 213 1.22 4.13 1.00
CA ARG A 213 1.90 4.19 -0.31
C ARG A 213 3.30 3.63 -0.23
N ILE A 214 3.63 2.73 -1.16
CA ILE A 214 4.92 2.06 -1.31
C ILE A 214 5.45 2.34 -2.71
N VAL A 215 6.69 2.85 -2.79
CA VAL A 215 7.34 3.28 -4.03
C VAL A 215 8.78 2.78 -4.09
N ASN A 216 9.24 2.29 -5.24
CA ASN A 216 10.62 1.82 -5.46
C ASN A 216 11.13 0.93 -4.32
N SER A 217 10.35 -0.07 -3.94
CA SER A 217 10.61 -0.85 -2.73
C SER A 217 10.36 -2.34 -2.95
N SER A 218 11.03 -3.18 -2.15
CA SER A 218 10.84 -4.63 -2.23
C SER A 218 10.89 -5.35 -0.89
N HIS A 219 10.29 -6.53 -0.84
CA HIS A 219 10.27 -7.41 0.35
C HIS A 219 9.59 -6.79 1.58
N ILE A 220 8.46 -6.12 1.36
CA ILE A 220 7.63 -5.52 2.42
C ILE A 220 6.34 -6.33 2.60
N ILE A 221 5.95 -6.54 3.84
CA ILE A 221 4.69 -7.19 4.23
C ILE A 221 3.76 -6.13 4.84
N VAL A 222 2.57 -5.96 4.24
CA VAL A 222 1.47 -5.14 4.76
C VAL A 222 0.38 -6.07 5.23
N ASP A 223 0.29 -6.34 6.53
CA ASP A 223 -0.54 -7.41 7.08
C ASP A 223 -1.56 -6.92 8.13
N SER A 224 -2.79 -7.41 8.09
CA SER A 224 -3.75 -7.22 9.18
C SER A 224 -4.05 -5.76 9.56
N ASN A 225 -3.88 -4.81 8.63
CA ASN A 225 -4.22 -3.40 8.88
C ASN A 225 -5.70 -3.11 8.59
N TYR A 226 -6.26 -2.14 9.33
CA TYR A 226 -7.56 -1.55 9.06
C TYR A 226 -7.37 -0.19 8.38
N VAL A 227 -7.72 -0.11 7.09
CA VAL A 227 -7.52 1.08 6.27
C VAL A 227 -8.88 1.62 5.83
N HIS A 228 -9.22 2.86 6.14
CA HIS A 228 -10.54 3.37 5.77
C HIS A 228 -10.62 4.89 5.59
N ASN A 229 -11.64 5.34 4.86
CA ASN A 229 -11.89 6.76 4.61
C ASN A 229 -10.69 7.49 3.97
N CYS A 230 -10.07 6.85 2.98
CA CYS A 230 -8.99 7.46 2.19
C CYS A 230 -9.59 8.10 0.95
N SER A 231 -9.29 9.38 0.66
CA SER A 231 -9.87 10.07 -0.50
C SER A 231 -9.40 9.50 -1.84
N LYS A 232 -8.21 8.88 -1.85
CA LYS A 232 -7.68 8.10 -2.98
C LYS A 232 -7.62 6.64 -2.61
N TYR A 233 -6.43 6.05 -2.57
CA TYR A 233 -6.28 4.60 -2.49
C TYR A 233 -6.01 4.17 -1.05
N GLY A 234 -6.55 3.01 -0.67
CA GLY A 234 -6.27 2.40 0.62
C GLY A 234 -4.80 2.00 0.70
N ILE A 235 -4.40 1.06 -0.14
CA ILE A 235 -3.00 0.61 -0.27
C ILE A 235 -2.55 0.79 -1.72
N ASP A 236 -1.41 1.43 -1.90
CA ASP A 236 -0.91 1.89 -3.19
C ASP A 236 0.53 1.43 -3.41
N ILE A 237 0.72 0.47 -4.32
CA ILE A 237 2.03 -0.06 -4.73
C ILE A 237 2.31 0.48 -6.11
N TYR A 238 3.10 1.56 -6.17
CA TYR A 238 3.17 2.40 -7.35
C TYR A 238 4.61 2.75 -7.73
N PRO A 239 4.97 2.74 -9.02
CA PRO A 239 6.31 3.09 -9.44
C PRO A 239 6.65 4.55 -9.19
N LYS A 240 7.91 4.83 -8.86
CA LYS A 240 8.39 6.21 -8.75
C LYS A 240 8.21 6.97 -10.06
N ASN A 241 8.50 6.30 -11.18
CA ASN A 241 8.41 6.87 -12.52
C ASN A 241 7.55 5.99 -13.41
N MET A 242 6.38 6.48 -13.84
CA MET A 242 5.63 5.80 -14.90
C MET A 242 6.35 5.92 -16.26
N PRO A 243 6.28 4.91 -17.14
CA PRO A 243 5.62 3.61 -16.97
C PRO A 243 6.60 2.50 -16.56
N TYR A 244 7.54 2.77 -15.62
CA TYR A 244 8.63 1.85 -15.25
C TYR A 244 8.40 1.25 -13.84
N PRO A 245 7.89 0.01 -13.74
CA PRO A 245 7.68 -0.68 -12.46
C PRO A 245 8.98 -0.83 -11.69
N ASP A 246 8.95 -0.49 -10.40
CA ASP A 246 10.11 -0.53 -9.50
C ASP A 246 9.79 -1.12 -8.11
N CYS A 247 8.56 -1.60 -7.92
CA CYS A 247 8.14 -2.31 -6.72
C CYS A 247 8.07 -3.80 -7.03
N GLU A 248 8.64 -4.64 -6.16
CA GLU A 248 8.63 -6.09 -6.35
C GLU A 248 8.54 -6.85 -5.02
N TYR A 249 7.98 -8.07 -5.05
CA TYR A 249 7.90 -8.94 -3.88
C TYR A 249 7.20 -8.32 -2.66
N ILE A 250 6.21 -7.45 -2.92
CA ILE A 250 5.36 -6.89 -1.87
C ILE A 250 4.24 -7.88 -1.56
N THR A 251 4.02 -8.15 -0.27
CA THR A 251 2.89 -8.97 0.19
C THR A 251 1.89 -8.10 0.91
N VAL A 252 0.64 -8.07 0.43
CA VAL A 252 -0.48 -7.40 1.10
C VAL A 252 -1.46 -8.47 1.55
N SER A 253 -1.58 -8.68 2.85
CA SER A 253 -2.40 -9.77 3.40
C SER A 253 -3.30 -9.40 4.57
N ASN A 254 -4.46 -10.05 4.66
CA ASN A 254 -5.36 -9.97 5.82
C ASN A 254 -5.82 -8.54 6.17
N ASN A 255 -5.68 -7.56 5.27
CA ASN A 255 -6.09 -6.18 5.55
C ASN A 255 -7.60 -6.03 5.34
N THR A 256 -8.23 -5.16 6.13
CA THR A 256 -9.60 -4.70 5.90
C THR A 256 -9.57 -3.27 5.37
N ILE A 257 -10.08 -3.06 4.16
CA ILE A 257 -10.01 -1.77 3.45
C ILE A 257 -11.42 -1.28 3.14
N VAL A 258 -11.80 -0.10 3.59
CA VAL A 258 -13.20 0.37 3.54
C VAL A 258 -13.31 1.82 3.05
N GLY A 259 -14.17 2.06 2.05
CA GLY A 259 -14.55 3.42 1.67
C GLY A 259 -13.41 4.26 1.07
N CYS A 260 -12.56 3.63 0.25
CA CYS A 260 -11.51 4.29 -0.52
C CYS A 260 -11.92 4.43 -2.00
N LEU A 261 -11.26 5.28 -2.79
CA LEU A 261 -11.45 5.31 -4.25
C LEU A 261 -11.12 3.96 -4.87
N TYR A 262 -9.89 3.49 -4.65
CA TYR A 262 -9.49 2.11 -4.86
C TYR A 262 -9.16 1.47 -3.51
N GLY A 263 -9.51 0.20 -3.32
CA GLY A 263 -9.05 -0.54 -2.15
C GLY A 263 -7.54 -0.74 -2.21
N ILE A 264 -7.08 -1.40 -3.27
CA ILE A 264 -5.65 -1.64 -3.55
C ILE A 264 -5.33 -1.22 -4.98
N GLU A 265 -4.25 -0.46 -5.18
CA GLU A 265 -3.64 -0.22 -6.49
C GLU A 265 -2.31 -0.99 -6.57
N LEU A 266 -2.18 -1.87 -7.57
CA LEU A 266 -1.02 -2.75 -7.76
C LEU A 266 -0.38 -2.53 -9.13
N LEU A 267 0.72 -1.79 -9.15
CA LEU A 267 1.62 -1.64 -10.30
C LEU A 267 2.98 -2.32 -10.08
N GLY A 268 3.20 -2.93 -8.92
CA GLY A 268 4.39 -3.74 -8.62
C GLY A 268 4.37 -5.11 -9.28
N PHE A 269 5.54 -5.72 -9.43
CA PHE A 269 5.73 -7.03 -10.06
C PHE A 269 5.98 -8.12 -9.02
N ASN A 270 5.69 -9.38 -9.33
CA ASN A 270 5.97 -10.51 -8.43
C ASN A 270 5.38 -10.33 -7.02
N CYS A 271 4.27 -9.60 -6.90
CA CYS A 271 3.65 -9.28 -5.62
C CYS A 271 2.62 -10.35 -5.25
N THR A 272 2.23 -10.39 -3.98
CA THR A 272 1.18 -11.28 -3.48
C THR A 272 0.10 -10.48 -2.76
N ILE A 273 -1.13 -10.51 -3.27
CA ILE A 273 -2.29 -9.87 -2.64
C ILE A 273 -3.24 -10.97 -2.19
N LYS A 274 -3.37 -11.20 -0.88
CA LYS A 274 -4.16 -12.33 -0.39
C LYS A 274 -4.98 -12.06 0.87
N ASN A 275 -6.10 -12.76 1.03
CA ASN A 275 -6.90 -12.72 2.26
C ASN A 275 -7.39 -11.31 2.66
N ASN A 276 -7.36 -10.32 1.77
CA ASN A 276 -7.83 -8.97 2.12
C ASN A 276 -9.35 -8.89 1.99
N THR A 277 -9.98 -8.09 2.84
CA THR A 277 -11.41 -7.75 2.77
C THR A 277 -11.54 -6.30 2.32
N ILE A 278 -12.11 -6.07 1.14
CA ILE A 278 -12.23 -4.76 0.52
C ILE A 278 -13.71 -4.42 0.33
N LEU A 279 -14.17 -3.33 0.94
CA LEU A 279 -15.58 -2.98 1.04
C LEU A 279 -15.84 -1.55 0.55
N ASN A 280 -16.91 -1.37 -0.23
CA ASN A 280 -17.46 -0.06 -0.59
C ASN A 280 -16.44 0.88 -1.29
N SER A 281 -15.65 0.36 -2.23
CA SER A 281 -14.73 1.21 -3.01
C SER A 281 -15.53 2.14 -3.94
N ALA A 282 -15.15 3.41 -4.01
CA ALA A 282 -15.83 4.39 -4.86
C ALA A 282 -15.59 4.18 -6.36
N SER A 283 -14.62 3.34 -6.73
CA SER A 283 -14.42 2.81 -8.08
C SER A 283 -14.06 1.32 -8.01
N HIS A 284 -12.78 0.95 -8.04
CA HIS A 284 -12.34 -0.46 -8.07
C HIS A 284 -12.00 -1.03 -6.69
N GLY A 285 -12.26 -2.32 -6.49
CA GLY A 285 -11.75 -3.02 -5.32
C GLY A 285 -10.22 -3.12 -5.36
N ILE A 286 -9.71 -3.79 -6.39
CA ILE A 286 -8.28 -3.87 -6.69
C ILE A 286 -8.07 -3.45 -8.15
N TYR A 287 -7.19 -2.48 -8.35
CA TYR A 287 -6.69 -2.10 -9.68
C TYR A 287 -5.32 -2.73 -9.91
N VAL A 288 -5.12 -3.37 -11.06
CA VAL A 288 -3.90 -4.11 -11.39
C VAL A 288 -3.38 -3.62 -12.74
N SER A 289 -2.13 -3.18 -12.76
CA SER A 289 -1.34 -2.96 -13.99
C SER A 289 0.06 -3.58 -13.88
N GLY A 290 0.42 -4.16 -12.72
CA GLY A 290 1.66 -4.92 -12.53
C GLY A 290 1.64 -6.31 -13.19
N ASN A 291 2.79 -7.00 -13.21
CA ASN A 291 2.96 -8.32 -13.83
C ASN A 291 3.33 -9.40 -12.82
N TYR A 292 3.09 -10.64 -13.19
CA TYR A 292 3.58 -11.83 -12.47
C TYR A 292 3.13 -11.92 -10.99
N SER A 293 2.06 -11.22 -10.62
CA SER A 293 1.58 -11.19 -9.25
C SER A 293 0.53 -12.27 -9.01
N ILE A 294 0.41 -12.70 -7.75
CA ILE A 294 -0.59 -13.69 -7.32
C ILE A 294 -1.64 -12.99 -6.46
N ILE A 295 -2.91 -13.04 -6.88
CA ILE A 295 -4.01 -12.35 -6.23
C ILE A 295 -5.06 -13.39 -5.85
N TYR A 296 -5.15 -13.75 -4.56
CA TYR A 296 -6.00 -14.87 -4.18
C TYR A 296 -6.67 -14.76 -2.82
N ASN A 297 -7.83 -15.40 -2.69
CA ASN A 297 -8.59 -15.45 -1.44
C ASN A 297 -8.94 -14.06 -0.87
N ASN A 298 -9.00 -13.02 -1.70
CA ASN A 298 -9.50 -11.71 -1.28
C ASN A 298 -11.03 -11.71 -1.38
N THR A 299 -11.69 -11.01 -0.47
CA THR A 299 -13.13 -10.73 -0.54
C THR A 299 -13.31 -9.29 -0.98
N VAL A 300 -13.94 -9.07 -2.12
CA VAL A 300 -14.20 -7.73 -2.68
C VAL A 300 -15.70 -7.53 -2.85
N LYS A 301 -16.23 -6.53 -2.16
CA LYS A 301 -17.67 -6.30 -2.06
C LYS A 301 -18.04 -4.84 -2.28
N GLN A 302 -19.10 -4.63 -3.06
CA GLN A 302 -19.73 -3.32 -3.26
C GLN A 302 -18.77 -2.23 -3.79
N SER A 303 -17.81 -2.60 -4.62
CA SER A 303 -17.08 -1.63 -5.45
C SER A 303 -18.04 -1.03 -6.48
N ALA A 304 -17.99 0.29 -6.65
CA ALA A 304 -18.88 1.02 -7.58
C ALA A 304 -18.68 0.55 -9.02
N ASP A 305 -17.44 0.26 -9.39
CA ASP A 305 -17.05 -0.37 -10.65
C ASP A 305 -16.61 -1.83 -10.38
N TYR A 306 -15.60 -2.34 -11.06
CA TYR A 306 -15.12 -3.72 -10.92
C TYR A 306 -14.55 -4.04 -9.53
N GLY A 307 -14.77 -5.27 -9.06
CA GLY A 307 -14.08 -5.82 -7.91
C GLY A 307 -12.58 -5.96 -8.16
N ILE A 308 -12.19 -6.51 -9.32
CA ILE A 308 -10.82 -6.42 -9.84
C ILE A 308 -10.85 -5.86 -11.26
N LYS A 309 -10.06 -4.82 -11.52
CA LYS A 309 -9.77 -4.32 -12.87
C LYS A 309 -8.31 -4.54 -13.19
N VAL A 310 -8.04 -5.28 -14.26
CA VAL A 310 -6.71 -5.46 -14.85
C VAL A 310 -6.63 -4.63 -16.13
N ASP A 311 -5.69 -3.70 -16.19
CA ASP A 311 -5.67 -2.65 -17.22
C ASP A 311 -4.30 -2.50 -17.86
N THR A 312 -4.24 -2.60 -19.19
CA THR A 312 -3.03 -2.46 -19.99
C THR A 312 -2.78 -1.05 -20.52
N THR A 313 -3.61 -0.07 -20.15
CA THR A 313 -3.58 1.29 -20.72
C THR A 313 -2.20 1.95 -20.58
N TYR A 314 -1.53 1.74 -19.45
CA TYR A 314 -0.24 2.38 -19.15
C TYR A 314 0.97 1.46 -19.30
N ILE A 315 0.82 0.18 -18.96
CA ILE A 315 1.88 -0.83 -19.08
C ILE A 315 1.30 -2.17 -19.54
N PRO A 316 2.04 -2.96 -20.33
CA PRO A 316 1.65 -4.33 -20.62
C PRO A 316 1.43 -5.10 -19.31
N THR A 317 0.21 -5.62 -19.14
CA THR A 317 -0.24 -6.30 -17.93
C THR A 317 -0.57 -7.75 -18.25
N TYR A 318 0.23 -8.68 -17.75
CA TYR A 318 0.17 -10.10 -18.10
C TYR A 318 0.73 -11.01 -17.01
N GLU A 319 0.40 -12.30 -17.13
CA GLU A 319 0.86 -13.38 -16.27
C GLU A 319 0.57 -13.20 -14.77
N ASN A 320 -0.38 -12.33 -14.42
CA ASN A 320 -0.95 -12.33 -13.07
C ASN A 320 -1.86 -13.55 -12.90
N CYS A 321 -1.87 -14.12 -11.70
CA CYS A 321 -2.69 -15.28 -11.37
C CYS A 321 -3.73 -14.94 -10.32
N ILE A 322 -5.00 -14.96 -10.71
CA ILE A 322 -6.14 -14.42 -9.97
C ILE A 322 -7.13 -15.56 -9.69
N PHE A 323 -7.13 -16.10 -8.47
CA PHE A 323 -7.93 -17.27 -8.14
C PHE A 323 -8.40 -17.27 -6.68
N GLY A 324 -9.47 -18.01 -6.36
CA GLY A 324 -10.02 -18.14 -5.02
C GLY A 324 -10.59 -16.85 -4.43
N ASN A 325 -10.66 -15.76 -5.18
CA ASN A 325 -11.24 -14.51 -4.70
C ASN A 325 -12.77 -14.61 -4.65
N THR A 326 -13.39 -13.84 -3.77
CA THR A 326 -14.85 -13.78 -3.60
C THR A 326 -15.35 -12.40 -3.98
N PHE A 327 -16.23 -12.35 -4.99
CA PHE A 327 -16.80 -11.12 -5.55
C PHE A 327 -18.28 -11.01 -5.23
N ILE A 328 -18.68 -9.93 -4.55
CA ILE A 328 -20.06 -9.73 -4.11
C ILE A 328 -20.54 -8.33 -4.52
N ASN A 329 -21.54 -8.27 -5.39
CA ASN A 329 -22.26 -7.05 -5.77
C ASN A 329 -21.36 -5.88 -6.21
N ASN A 330 -20.30 -6.17 -6.96
CA ASN A 330 -19.47 -5.13 -7.58
C ASN A 330 -20.11 -4.67 -8.90
N ASN A 331 -19.77 -3.46 -9.35
CA ASN A 331 -20.15 -2.90 -10.65
C ASN A 331 -21.67 -2.88 -10.89
N GLY A 332 -22.45 -2.48 -9.88
CA GLY A 332 -23.92 -2.47 -9.96
C GLY A 332 -24.54 -3.83 -10.30
N ASN A 333 -23.92 -4.93 -9.86
CA ASN A 333 -24.26 -6.31 -10.22
C ASN A 333 -24.12 -6.64 -11.71
N ALA A 334 -23.36 -5.87 -12.49
CA ALA A 334 -22.91 -6.25 -13.83
C ALA A 334 -21.71 -7.25 -13.74
N CYS A 335 -20.93 -7.38 -14.82
CA CYS A 335 -19.70 -8.16 -14.78
C CYS A 335 -18.78 -7.58 -13.70
N GLN A 336 -18.36 -8.42 -12.75
CA GLN A 336 -17.67 -7.98 -11.52
C GLN A 336 -16.17 -7.77 -11.73
N ALA A 337 -15.64 -8.14 -12.89
CA ALA A 337 -14.22 -8.03 -13.22
C ALA A 337 -14.01 -7.55 -14.66
N TYR A 338 -12.85 -6.91 -14.85
CA TYR A 338 -12.38 -6.46 -16.16
C TYR A 338 -10.92 -6.84 -16.34
N ASP A 339 -10.56 -7.25 -17.55
CA ASP A 339 -9.19 -7.58 -17.95
C ASP A 339 -8.98 -7.28 -19.44
N SER A 340 -8.14 -6.28 -19.74
CA SER A 340 -7.68 -5.98 -21.11
C SER A 340 -6.31 -6.59 -21.43
N GLY A 341 -5.71 -7.34 -20.49
CA GLY A 341 -4.42 -7.99 -20.60
C GLY A 341 -4.49 -9.50 -20.88
N ILE A 342 -3.42 -10.19 -20.51
CA ILE A 342 -3.27 -11.65 -20.68
C ILE A 342 -2.90 -12.28 -19.34
N ASN A 343 -3.90 -12.59 -18.53
CA ASN A 343 -3.72 -13.07 -17.15
C ASN A 343 -4.39 -14.43 -16.95
N TYR A 344 -4.27 -15.02 -15.77
CA TYR A 344 -4.99 -16.25 -15.41
C TYR A 344 -6.07 -15.91 -14.40
N TRP A 345 -7.32 -16.28 -14.68
CA TRP A 345 -8.47 -16.10 -13.77
C TRP A 345 -8.85 -17.39 -13.02
N ASN A 346 -7.94 -18.36 -13.02
CA ASN A 346 -7.97 -19.56 -12.21
C ASN A 346 -6.53 -20.02 -11.95
N SER A 347 -6.36 -20.92 -10.99
CA SER A 347 -5.07 -21.52 -10.64
C SER A 347 -4.41 -22.14 -11.88
N THR A 348 -3.08 -22.10 -11.97
CA THR A 348 -2.31 -22.73 -13.07
C THR A 348 -1.85 -24.14 -12.75
N VAL A 349 -2.12 -24.59 -11.52
CA VAL A 349 -1.99 -25.97 -11.08
C VAL A 349 -3.30 -26.42 -10.44
N LYS A 350 -3.52 -27.74 -10.42
CA LYS A 350 -4.61 -28.33 -9.63
C LYS A 350 -4.28 -28.25 -8.15
N LEU A 351 -5.31 -28.04 -7.31
CA LEU A 351 -5.20 -28.15 -5.86
C LEU A 351 -6.16 -29.20 -5.32
N GLY A 352 -5.74 -29.89 -4.26
CA GLY A 352 -6.55 -30.86 -3.54
C GLY A 352 -7.50 -30.20 -2.55
N TYR A 353 -8.78 -30.57 -2.56
CA TYR A 353 -9.80 -30.12 -1.61
C TYR A 353 -10.92 -31.15 -1.43
N TYR A 354 -11.76 -30.95 -0.42
CA TYR A 354 -12.99 -31.69 -0.20
C TYR A 354 -14.21 -30.84 -0.55
N TYR A 355 -15.23 -31.46 -1.13
CA TYR A 355 -16.51 -30.80 -1.41
C TYR A 355 -17.69 -31.74 -1.23
N GLY A 356 -18.80 -31.26 -0.65
CA GLY A 356 -20.02 -32.03 -0.40
C GLY A 356 -19.92 -33.10 0.70
N GLY A 357 -18.78 -33.24 1.37
CA GLY A 357 -18.55 -34.24 2.41
C GLY A 357 -17.07 -34.36 2.80
N THR A 358 -16.69 -35.48 3.39
CA THR A 358 -15.31 -35.75 3.83
C THR A 358 -14.87 -37.15 3.43
N GLY A 359 -13.55 -37.33 3.24
CA GLY A 359 -12.94 -38.60 2.86
C GLY A 359 -12.82 -38.81 1.35
N ALA A 360 -12.27 -39.96 0.97
CA ALA A 360 -11.88 -40.34 -0.39
C ALA A 360 -12.89 -40.04 -1.51
N SER A 361 -14.20 -40.23 -1.27
CA SER A 361 -15.25 -40.02 -2.27
C SER A 361 -15.61 -38.55 -2.52
N PHE A 362 -15.14 -37.66 -1.64
CA PHE A 362 -15.38 -36.22 -1.70
C PHE A 362 -14.09 -35.44 -1.94
N ALA A 363 -12.98 -36.14 -2.21
CA ALA A 363 -11.67 -35.57 -2.48
C ALA A 363 -11.50 -35.30 -3.97
N PHE A 364 -11.11 -34.08 -4.31
CA PHE A 364 -10.96 -33.62 -5.68
C PHE A 364 -9.63 -32.91 -5.89
N ASP A 365 -9.03 -33.12 -7.06
CA ASP A 365 -7.90 -32.35 -7.57
C ASP A 365 -8.33 -31.60 -8.83
N ASN A 366 -8.51 -30.28 -8.71
CA ASN A 366 -8.99 -29.46 -9.81
C ASN A 366 -8.28 -28.12 -9.87
N TYR A 367 -8.36 -27.49 -11.04
CA TYR A 367 -8.11 -26.05 -11.14
C TYR A 367 -9.24 -25.31 -10.43
N ILE A 368 -8.93 -24.14 -9.87
CA ILE A 368 -9.88 -23.38 -9.07
C ILE A 368 -9.78 -21.94 -9.46
N GLY A 369 -10.94 -21.38 -9.79
CA GLY A 369 -11.17 -20.01 -10.15
C GLY A 369 -11.64 -19.21 -8.97
N ASN A 370 -12.50 -18.23 -9.24
CA ASN A 370 -13.03 -17.28 -8.28
C ASN A 370 -14.50 -17.57 -8.02
N ASN A 371 -15.01 -17.09 -6.89
CA ASN A 371 -16.43 -17.13 -6.57
C ASN A 371 -17.10 -15.81 -6.98
N TRP A 372 -18.12 -15.91 -7.83
CA TRP A 372 -18.82 -14.76 -8.43
C TRP A 372 -20.21 -14.56 -7.81
N SER A 373 -20.28 -14.63 -6.47
CA SER A 373 -21.53 -14.55 -5.70
C SER A 373 -22.41 -13.36 -6.09
N ASN A 374 -23.70 -13.64 -6.35
CA ASN A 374 -24.75 -12.66 -6.61
C ASN A 374 -24.46 -11.66 -7.76
N GLY A 375 -23.45 -11.92 -8.59
CA GLY A 375 -23.00 -11.01 -9.63
C GLY A 375 -23.39 -11.43 -11.04
N TRP A 376 -23.85 -10.44 -11.81
CA TRP A 376 -24.32 -10.51 -13.19
C TRP A 376 -25.45 -11.52 -13.43
N SER A 377 -26.65 -11.01 -13.74
CA SER A 377 -27.80 -11.82 -14.16
C SER A 377 -27.53 -12.74 -15.37
N GLY A 378 -26.38 -12.59 -16.04
CA GLY A 378 -25.92 -13.43 -17.14
C GLY A 378 -25.07 -14.64 -16.73
N PHE A 379 -24.64 -14.79 -15.47
CA PHE A 379 -23.88 -15.95 -15.01
C PHE A 379 -24.71 -16.82 -14.06
N SER A 380 -24.82 -18.10 -14.40
CA SER A 380 -25.38 -19.13 -13.53
C SER A 380 -24.35 -20.24 -13.40
N CYS A 381 -23.89 -20.52 -12.18
CA CYS A 381 -22.96 -21.61 -11.93
C CYS A 381 -23.71 -22.96 -12.02
N ARG A 382 -23.27 -23.82 -12.93
CA ARG A 382 -23.71 -25.21 -13.01
C ARG A 382 -22.56 -26.12 -12.59
N ASP A 383 -22.78 -26.93 -11.58
CA ASP A 383 -21.84 -27.96 -11.09
C ASP A 383 -22.53 -29.32 -11.25
N ALA A 384 -22.39 -29.96 -12.42
CA ALA A 384 -23.10 -31.19 -12.75
C ALA A 384 -22.43 -32.45 -12.17
N ASN A 385 -21.12 -32.38 -11.90
CA ASN A 385 -20.34 -33.48 -11.35
C ASN A 385 -20.20 -33.39 -9.81
N ASN A 386 -20.74 -32.34 -9.18
CA ASN A 386 -20.70 -32.06 -7.75
C ASN A 386 -19.28 -32.03 -7.18
N ASP A 387 -18.33 -31.50 -7.95
CA ASP A 387 -16.96 -31.29 -7.49
C ASP A 387 -16.75 -29.90 -6.88
N GLY A 388 -17.78 -29.04 -6.85
CA GLY A 388 -17.69 -27.71 -6.30
C GLY A 388 -17.05 -26.68 -7.21
N VAL A 389 -16.73 -27.03 -8.46
CA VAL A 389 -16.29 -26.13 -9.52
C VAL A 389 -17.39 -26.07 -10.58
N CYS A 390 -17.71 -24.87 -11.05
CA CYS A 390 -18.70 -24.69 -12.10
C CYS A 390 -18.15 -25.22 -13.44
N ASP A 391 -18.94 -26.02 -14.15
CA ASP A 391 -18.63 -26.58 -15.47
C ASP A 391 -18.59 -25.50 -16.57
N ASN A 392 -19.32 -24.40 -16.36
CA ASN A 392 -19.39 -23.30 -17.30
C ASN A 392 -18.47 -22.14 -16.88
N PRO A 393 -17.70 -21.56 -17.82
CA PRO A 393 -16.77 -20.48 -17.50
C PRO A 393 -17.50 -19.17 -17.18
N TYR A 394 -16.86 -18.31 -16.40
CA TYR A 394 -17.26 -16.92 -16.20
C TYR A 394 -16.45 -16.03 -17.16
N ASN A 395 -17.13 -15.27 -18.02
CA ASN A 395 -16.47 -14.35 -18.94
C ASN A 395 -16.05 -13.07 -18.20
N ILE A 396 -14.81 -12.63 -18.41
CA ILE A 396 -14.28 -11.37 -17.87
C ILE A 396 -14.46 -10.28 -18.92
N SER A 397 -14.93 -9.09 -18.51
CA SER A 397 -15.10 -7.97 -19.45
C SER A 397 -13.74 -7.43 -19.93
N GLY A 398 -13.72 -6.74 -21.07
CA GLY A 398 -12.53 -6.00 -21.54
C GLY A 398 -11.63 -6.73 -22.52
N GLY A 399 -11.81 -8.03 -22.70
CA GLY A 399 -10.99 -8.84 -23.59
C GLY A 399 -11.56 -10.24 -23.81
N THR A 400 -10.69 -11.21 -24.03
CA THR A 400 -11.03 -12.63 -24.25
C THR A 400 -10.89 -13.48 -22.99
N MET A 401 -10.47 -12.88 -21.87
CA MET A 401 -10.17 -13.58 -20.63
C MET A 401 -11.40 -14.19 -19.98
N LYS A 402 -11.21 -15.36 -19.36
CA LYS A 402 -12.26 -16.12 -18.69
C LYS A 402 -11.71 -16.79 -17.45
N ASP A 403 -12.54 -16.87 -16.42
CA ASP A 403 -12.37 -17.84 -15.36
C ASP A 403 -12.95 -19.18 -15.84
N TYR A 404 -12.09 -20.17 -16.03
CA TYR A 404 -12.46 -21.50 -16.53
C TYR A 404 -12.85 -22.48 -15.42
N ALA A 405 -12.66 -22.12 -14.16
CA ALA A 405 -13.00 -22.96 -13.03
C ALA A 405 -13.73 -22.18 -11.92
N PRO A 406 -14.82 -21.44 -12.22
CA PRO A 406 -15.50 -20.65 -11.20
C PRO A 406 -15.93 -21.52 -10.00
N LEU A 407 -15.92 -20.97 -8.80
CA LEU A 407 -16.26 -21.70 -7.59
C LEU A 407 -17.74 -21.54 -7.23
N VAL A 408 -18.39 -22.65 -6.84
CA VAL A 408 -19.80 -22.67 -6.38
C VAL A 408 -19.98 -21.82 -5.11
N GLN A 409 -18.99 -21.81 -4.23
CA GLN A 409 -18.98 -21.02 -2.98
C GLN A 409 -17.62 -20.33 -2.77
N PRO A 410 -17.49 -19.42 -1.78
CA PRO A 410 -16.19 -18.82 -1.44
C PRO A 410 -15.12 -19.87 -1.14
N TRP A 411 -13.90 -19.65 -1.62
CA TRP A 411 -12.80 -20.60 -1.46
C TRP A 411 -12.47 -20.91 0.01
N ALA A 412 -12.62 -19.91 0.89
CA ALA A 412 -12.46 -20.07 2.33
C ALA A 412 -13.39 -21.14 2.95
N ASN A 413 -14.46 -21.54 2.25
CA ASN A 413 -15.41 -22.56 2.70
C ASN A 413 -15.06 -23.98 2.20
N TYR A 414 -14.01 -24.14 1.40
CA TYR A 414 -13.54 -25.46 0.96
C TYR A 414 -12.54 -25.99 1.98
N GLU A 415 -12.81 -27.18 2.50
CA GLU A 415 -11.81 -27.90 3.30
C GLU A 415 -10.67 -28.34 2.37
N ARG A 416 -9.42 -28.05 2.74
CA ARG A 416 -8.25 -28.33 1.91
C ARG A 416 -7.72 -29.72 2.25
N ILE A 417 -7.34 -30.51 1.24
CA ILE A 417 -6.55 -31.73 1.49
C ILE A 417 -5.20 -31.30 2.05
N MET A 418 -4.66 -32.05 3.01
CA MET A 418 -3.33 -31.77 3.55
C MET A 418 -2.27 -32.20 2.55
N CYS A 419 -1.21 -31.41 2.41
CA CYS A 419 -0.06 -31.85 1.63
C CYS A 419 0.52 -33.13 2.25
N GLY A 420 0.72 -34.18 1.45
CA GLY A 420 1.15 -35.50 1.93
C GLY A 420 0.03 -36.47 2.34
N ASP A 421 -1.22 -36.00 2.48
CA ASP A 421 -2.40 -36.86 2.74
C ASP A 421 -2.94 -37.36 1.40
N VAL A 422 -2.30 -38.39 0.88
CA VAL A 422 -2.45 -38.90 -0.48
C VAL A 422 -3.74 -39.70 -0.63
N ASP A 423 -4.26 -40.23 0.48
CA ASP A 423 -5.51 -40.97 0.51
C ASP A 423 -6.71 -40.24 1.09
N ALA A 424 -6.52 -38.97 1.41
CA ALA A 424 -7.58 -38.12 1.91
C ALA A 424 -8.19 -38.67 3.22
N SER A 425 -7.36 -39.27 4.07
CA SER A 425 -7.69 -39.77 5.40
C SER A 425 -7.70 -38.69 6.47
N LYS A 426 -7.22 -37.48 6.13
CA LYS A 426 -6.98 -36.36 7.06
C LYS A 426 -5.83 -36.60 8.04
N THR A 427 -4.92 -37.49 7.70
CA THR A 427 -3.67 -37.71 8.42
C THR A 427 -2.54 -37.94 7.42
N VAL A 428 -1.30 -37.61 7.80
CA VAL A 428 -0.11 -37.99 7.02
C VAL A 428 0.59 -39.11 7.78
N ASP A 429 0.48 -40.33 7.29
CA ASP A 429 0.98 -41.53 7.96
C ASP A 429 1.72 -42.50 7.03
N ILE A 430 2.03 -43.70 7.53
CA ILE A 430 2.77 -44.71 6.75
C ILE A 430 1.97 -45.25 5.56
N GLY A 431 0.64 -45.18 5.61
CA GLY A 431 -0.27 -45.49 4.52
C GLY A 431 -0.07 -44.57 3.34
N ASP A 432 0.12 -43.27 3.57
CA ASP A 432 0.44 -42.30 2.52
C ASP A 432 1.76 -42.61 1.83
N VAL A 433 2.80 -42.91 2.60
CA VAL A 433 4.12 -43.29 2.06
C VAL A 433 4.01 -44.48 1.11
N GLN A 434 3.26 -45.51 1.52
CA GLN A 434 3.02 -46.69 0.70
C GLN A 434 2.22 -46.36 -0.56
N LYS A 435 1.27 -45.43 -0.48
CA LYS A 435 0.46 -45.00 -1.63
C LYS A 435 1.26 -44.16 -2.62
N VAL A 436 2.08 -43.22 -2.15
CA VAL A 436 3.00 -42.45 -3.01
C VAL A 436 3.94 -43.41 -3.74
N TYR A 437 4.51 -44.39 -3.02
CA TYR A 437 5.40 -45.38 -3.63
C TYR A 437 4.72 -46.21 -4.72
N LYS A 438 3.48 -46.66 -4.47
CA LYS A 438 2.68 -47.38 -5.48
C LYS A 438 2.30 -46.47 -6.65
N ALA A 439 2.07 -45.18 -6.41
CA ALA A 439 1.70 -44.21 -7.44
C ALA A 439 2.82 -43.95 -8.46
N ILE A 440 4.08 -44.13 -8.09
CA ILE A 440 5.22 -44.14 -9.04
C ILE A 440 5.00 -45.22 -10.12
N GLY A 441 4.46 -46.37 -9.74
CA GLY A 441 4.09 -47.47 -10.65
C GLY A 441 2.74 -47.30 -11.34
N GLY A 442 2.10 -46.13 -11.23
CA GLY A 442 0.80 -45.84 -11.86
C GLY A 442 -0.42 -46.24 -11.03
N ALA A 443 -0.26 -46.66 -9.77
CA ALA A 443 -1.41 -46.91 -8.90
C ALA A 443 -2.19 -45.60 -8.65
N PRO A 444 -3.54 -45.66 -8.58
CA PRO A 444 -4.35 -44.48 -8.31
C PRO A 444 -4.15 -43.99 -6.86
N VAL A 445 -4.34 -42.70 -6.69
CA VAL A 445 -4.35 -41.99 -5.39
C VAL A 445 -5.57 -41.09 -5.32
N ASN A 446 -6.01 -40.73 -4.11
CA ASN A 446 -7.15 -39.83 -3.94
C ASN A 446 -6.80 -38.39 -4.27
N SER A 447 -5.58 -37.96 -3.95
CA SER A 447 -5.03 -36.69 -4.40
C SER A 447 -3.63 -36.86 -4.95
N ARG A 448 -3.48 -36.60 -6.25
CA ARG A 448 -2.17 -36.47 -6.90
C ARG A 448 -1.50 -35.17 -6.46
N TRP A 449 -2.27 -34.12 -6.18
CA TRP A 449 -1.73 -32.87 -5.61
C TRP A 449 -1.06 -33.12 -4.26
N ALA A 450 -1.66 -33.95 -3.39
CA ALA A 450 -1.07 -34.28 -2.10
C ALA A 450 0.11 -35.26 -2.22
N ALA A 451 0.23 -35.98 -3.34
CA ALA A 451 1.33 -36.91 -3.61
C ALA A 451 2.58 -36.24 -4.21
N ASP A 452 2.42 -35.16 -4.98
CA ASP A 452 3.51 -34.31 -5.48
C ASP A 452 3.84 -33.25 -4.41
N VAL A 453 4.64 -33.66 -3.43
CA VAL A 453 4.87 -32.91 -2.19
C VAL A 453 5.99 -31.89 -2.30
N ASP A 454 6.56 -31.73 -3.48
CA ASP A 454 7.56 -30.72 -3.79
C ASP A 454 7.22 -29.84 -4.99
N CYS A 455 6.05 -30.04 -5.59
CA CYS A 455 5.55 -29.30 -6.74
C CYS A 455 6.45 -29.46 -7.99
N SER A 456 7.10 -30.62 -8.14
CA SER A 456 7.91 -30.95 -9.32
C SER A 456 7.06 -31.28 -10.54
N LYS A 457 5.74 -31.48 -10.37
CA LYS A 457 4.77 -31.96 -11.38
C LYS A 457 4.90 -33.44 -11.70
N THR A 458 5.71 -34.17 -10.95
CA THR A 458 5.97 -35.59 -11.10
C THR A 458 5.90 -36.26 -9.75
N ILE A 459 5.31 -37.46 -9.66
CA ILE A 459 5.35 -38.27 -8.44
C ILE A 459 6.52 -39.23 -8.57
N ASP A 460 7.56 -39.04 -7.75
CA ASP A 460 8.78 -39.83 -7.81
C ASP A 460 9.27 -40.32 -6.43
N ILE A 461 10.47 -40.90 -6.39
CA ILE A 461 11.03 -41.45 -5.16
C ILE A 461 11.39 -40.34 -4.13
N GLY A 462 11.62 -39.12 -4.60
CA GLY A 462 11.83 -37.94 -3.76
C GLY A 462 10.58 -37.59 -2.97
N ASP A 463 9.39 -37.70 -3.56
CA ASP A 463 8.12 -37.51 -2.86
C ASP A 463 7.93 -38.53 -1.73
N VAL A 464 8.19 -39.81 -2.01
CA VAL A 464 8.09 -40.89 -1.01
C VAL A 464 8.96 -40.58 0.21
N GLN A 465 10.19 -40.15 -0.04
CA GLN A 465 11.13 -39.80 1.03
C GLN A 465 10.67 -38.58 1.83
N LYS A 466 10.07 -37.57 1.17
CA LYS A 466 9.55 -36.37 1.82
C LYS A 466 8.32 -36.68 2.67
N VAL A 467 7.35 -37.43 2.16
CA VAL A 467 6.18 -37.88 2.93
C VAL A 467 6.61 -38.71 4.13
N TYR A 468 7.55 -39.64 3.97
CA TYR A 468 8.07 -40.43 5.10
C TYR A 468 8.71 -39.55 6.17
N LYS A 469 9.49 -38.54 5.78
CA LYS A 469 10.08 -37.57 6.72
C LYS A 469 9.01 -36.69 7.39
N ALA A 470 7.90 -36.41 6.70
CA ALA A 470 6.81 -35.58 7.22
C ALA A 470 6.06 -36.23 8.39
N ILE A 471 6.02 -37.57 8.46
CA ILE A 471 5.53 -38.30 9.64
C ILE A 471 6.34 -37.90 10.89
N GLY A 472 7.63 -37.62 10.74
CA GLY A 472 8.51 -37.11 11.78
C GLY A 472 8.50 -35.59 11.95
N GLY A 473 7.57 -34.87 11.31
CA GLY A 473 7.42 -33.41 11.41
C GLY A 473 8.15 -32.59 10.35
N ALA A 474 8.75 -33.23 9.33
CA ALA A 474 9.32 -32.47 8.21
C ALA A 474 8.24 -31.74 7.40
N GLN A 475 8.54 -30.52 6.94
CA GLN A 475 7.61 -29.75 6.11
C GLN A 475 7.55 -30.26 4.67
N LEU A 476 6.36 -30.23 4.10
CA LEU A 476 6.08 -30.53 2.70
C LEU A 476 5.74 -29.25 1.93
N ASN A 477 5.91 -29.27 0.61
CA ASN A 477 5.75 -28.10 -0.26
C ASN A 477 4.98 -28.43 -1.55
N CYS A 478 3.77 -28.99 -1.40
CA CYS A 478 2.84 -29.14 -2.51
C CYS A 478 2.57 -27.80 -3.20
N CYS A 479 2.14 -27.86 -4.47
CA CYS A 479 1.94 -26.65 -5.27
C CYS A 479 0.94 -25.67 -4.65
N LYS A 480 1.26 -24.37 -4.74
CA LYS A 480 0.49 -23.26 -4.17
C LYS A 480 -0.21 -22.45 -5.27
N GLY A 481 -1.18 -23.07 -5.96
CA GLY A 481 -2.17 -22.45 -6.86
C GLY A 481 -1.62 -21.91 -8.18
N CYS A 482 -0.52 -21.18 -8.16
CA CYS A 482 0.12 -20.63 -9.34
C CYS A 482 1.64 -20.78 -9.24
N VAL A 483 2.24 -21.30 -10.31
CA VAL A 483 3.69 -21.27 -10.50
C VAL A 483 3.97 -20.14 -11.48
N VAL A 484 4.10 -18.92 -10.97
CA VAL A 484 4.51 -17.78 -11.80
C VAL A 484 6.02 -17.91 -12.05
N ARG A 485 6.46 -17.68 -13.29
CA ARG A 485 7.89 -17.66 -13.60
C ARG A 485 8.49 -16.45 -12.86
N ARG A 486 9.21 -16.71 -11.77
CA ARG A 486 9.99 -15.70 -11.06
C ARG A 486 11.26 -15.40 -11.81
#